data_AF-A0A7J9RYW4-F1
#
_entry.id   AF-A0A7J9RYW4-F1
#
_cell.length_a   1.000
_cell.length_b   1.000
_cell.length_c   1.000
_cell.angle_alpha   90.00
_cell.angle_beta   90.00
_cell.angle_gamma   90.00
#
_symmetry.space_group_name_H-M   'P 1'
#
loop_
_entity.id
_entity.type
_entity.pdbx_description
1 polymer ?
#
loop_
_entity_poly.entity_id
_entity_poly.type
_entity_poly.pdbx_seq_one_letter_code
_entity_poly.pdbx_strand_id
1 'polypeptide(L)'
;MSRLLKVLWALFIAGNIYDVIITWIGGDYFNVFEFGNWYYLVSDTVASYNVYYFLALIGIKIYLFVGMYWFLKLFDKFNVSKFKWLGLVPVTLVTLGANYYDTVQILRLYKVFEAFVYNIN
;
A
#
# COMPACT_ATOMS: atom_id res chain seq x y z
N MET A 1 15.14 -16.45 -14.56
CA MET A 1 14.04 -15.54 -14.17
C MET A 1 13.67 -14.68 -15.38
N SER A 2 12.42 -14.73 -15.87
CA SER A 2 12.00 -13.96 -17.05
C SER A 2 12.07 -12.45 -16.78
N ARG A 3 12.25 -11.64 -17.84
CA ARG A 3 12.34 -10.17 -17.73
C ARG A 3 11.09 -9.58 -17.06
N LEU A 4 9.90 -10.08 -17.42
CA LEU A 4 8.63 -9.69 -16.81
C LEU A 4 8.61 -9.93 -15.30
N LEU A 5 9.09 -11.09 -14.83
CA LEU A 5 9.08 -11.43 -13.41
C LEU A 5 9.96 -10.50 -12.58
N LYS A 6 11.11 -10.08 -13.14
CA LYS A 6 11.99 -9.08 -12.50
C LYS A 6 11.29 -7.72 -12.39
N VAL A 7 10.60 -7.30 -13.45
CA VAL A 7 9.86 -6.02 -13.47
C VAL A 7 8.72 -6.04 -12.45
N LEU A 8 7.94 -7.12 -12.38
CA LEU A 8 6.84 -7.23 -11.41
C LEU A 8 7.33 -7.16 -9.97
N TRP A 9 8.43 -7.84 -9.65
CA TRP A 9 9.06 -7.73 -8.33
C TRP A 9 9.54 -6.31 -8.03
N ALA A 10 10.19 -5.66 -8.99
CA ALA A 10 10.67 -4.29 -8.83
C ALA A 10 9.49 -3.32 -8.58
N LEU A 11 8.40 -3.43 -9.36
CA LEU A 11 7.19 -2.63 -9.17
C LEU A 11 6.52 -2.89 -7.83
N PHE A 12 6.42 -4.16 -7.43
CA PHE A 12 5.82 -4.51 -6.14
C PHE A 12 6.64 -3.96 -4.96
N ILE A 13 7.96 -4.10 -4.99
CA ILE A 13 8.84 -3.57 -3.93
C ILE A 13 8.80 -2.04 -3.93
N ALA A 14 8.99 -1.39 -5.08
CA ALA A 14 8.95 0.07 -5.19
C ALA A 14 7.60 0.63 -4.74
N GLY A 15 6.51 -0.05 -5.08
CA GLY A 15 5.17 0.34 -4.66
C GLY A 15 4.97 0.29 -3.15
N ASN A 16 5.50 -0.73 -2.47
CA ASN A 16 5.44 -0.79 -1.01
C ASN A 16 6.37 0.23 -0.32
N ILE A 17 7.53 0.53 -0.90
CA ILE A 17 8.40 1.61 -0.40
C ILE A 17 7.68 2.96 -0.52
N TYR A 18 7.03 3.20 -1.65
CA TYR A 18 6.24 4.41 -1.88
C TYR A 18 5.14 4.58 -0.84
N ASP A 19 4.38 3.53 -0.56
CA ASP A 19 3.30 3.51 0.45
C ASP A 19 3.80 3.89 1.85
N VAL A 20 4.99 3.42 2.25
CA VAL A 20 5.62 3.81 3.53
C VAL A 20 5.98 5.30 3.54
N ILE A 21 6.61 5.80 2.47
CA ILE A 21 7.01 7.21 2.35
C ILE A 21 5.77 8.12 2.39
N ILE A 22 4.74 7.78 1.61
CA ILE A 22 3.50 8.53 1.54
C ILE A 22 2.76 8.51 2.87
N THR A 23 2.74 7.38 3.57
CA THR A 23 2.11 7.30 4.89
C THR A 23 2.84 8.19 5.89
N TRP A 24 4.17 8.20 5.85
CA TRP A 24 4.97 9.08 6.69
C TRP A 24 4.67 10.56 6.39
N ILE A 25 4.68 10.97 5.12
CA ILE A 25 4.38 12.36 4.71
C ILE A 25 2.95 12.76 5.11
N GLY A 26 1.94 11.94 4.80
CA GLY A 26 0.55 12.29 5.14
C GLY A 26 0.25 12.24 6.64
N GLY A 27 0.99 11.42 7.40
CA GLY A 27 0.95 11.41 8.86
C GLY A 27 1.53 12.68 9.47
N ASP A 28 2.75 13.06 9.09
CA ASP A 28 3.47 14.19 9.67
C ASP A 28 2.86 15.55 9.29
N TYR A 29 2.45 15.73 8.03
CA TYR A 29 2.08 17.06 7.51
C TYR A 29 0.60 17.37 7.59
N PHE A 30 -0.25 16.34 7.58
CA PHE A 30 -1.66 16.56 7.31
C PHE A 30 -2.59 15.85 8.31
N ASN A 31 -2.09 15.05 9.25
CA ASN A 31 -2.92 14.13 10.07
C ASN A 31 -3.94 13.36 9.20
N VAL A 32 -3.59 13.11 7.93
CA VAL A 32 -4.56 12.89 6.85
C VAL A 32 -5.01 11.45 6.72
N PHE A 33 -4.28 10.53 7.32
CA PHE A 33 -4.75 9.16 7.41
C PHE A 33 -5.73 9.02 8.57
N GLU A 34 -6.79 9.84 8.55
CA GLU A 34 -8.10 9.34 8.95
C GLU A 34 -8.44 8.20 7.98
N PHE A 35 -8.02 7.01 8.36
CA PHE A 35 -8.48 5.72 7.87
C PHE A 35 -9.99 5.50 8.17
N GLY A 36 -10.77 6.57 8.18
CA GLY A 36 -12.11 6.71 8.74
C GLY A 36 -13.22 6.09 7.90
N ASN A 37 -12.96 5.08 7.07
CA ASN A 37 -14.04 4.35 6.38
C ASN A 37 -13.95 2.82 6.45
N TRP A 38 -12.78 2.26 6.73
CA TRP A 38 -12.63 0.82 7.00
C TRP A 38 -12.47 0.55 8.51
N TYR A 39 -12.05 1.56 9.27
CA TYR A 39 -12.06 1.56 10.73
C TYR A 39 -13.47 1.40 11.33
N TYR A 40 -14.47 2.06 10.74
CA TYR A 40 -15.88 1.95 11.14
C TYR A 40 -16.51 0.59 10.86
N LEU A 41 -15.91 -0.25 10.00
CA LEU A 41 -16.40 -1.61 9.75
C LEU A 41 -15.94 -2.61 10.81
N VAL A 42 -14.95 -2.26 11.65
CA VAL A 42 -14.32 -3.20 12.60
C VAL A 42 -14.36 -2.71 14.05
N SER A 43 -14.55 -1.42 14.31
CA SER A 43 -14.56 -0.89 15.67
C SER A 43 -15.51 0.29 15.81
N ASP A 44 -16.62 0.08 16.52
CA ASP A 44 -17.59 1.11 16.86
C ASP A 44 -17.12 2.11 17.94
N THR A 45 -15.87 2.01 18.44
CA THR A 45 -15.57 2.57 19.78
C THR A 45 -14.18 3.15 20.05
N VAL A 46 -13.36 3.51 19.06
CA VAL A 46 -12.02 4.05 19.40
C VAL A 46 -11.74 5.37 18.70
N ALA A 47 -11.79 6.46 19.48
CA ALA A 47 -11.63 7.85 19.03
C ALA A 47 -10.16 8.29 18.92
N SER A 48 -9.20 7.37 18.77
CA SER A 48 -7.79 7.74 18.75
C SER A 48 -6.94 6.88 17.81
N TYR A 49 -6.07 7.59 17.10
CA TYR A 49 -5.06 7.09 16.18
C TYR A 49 -4.21 5.99 16.84
N ASN A 50 -4.46 4.74 16.48
CA ASN A 50 -3.85 3.60 17.16
C ASN A 50 -2.63 3.10 16.38
N VAL A 51 -1.43 3.47 16.82
CA VAL A 51 -0.14 2.99 16.30
C VAL A 51 -0.09 1.46 16.16
N TYR A 52 -0.79 0.72 17.03
CA TYR A 52 -0.87 -0.74 16.96
C TYR A 52 -1.56 -1.26 15.68
N TYR A 53 -2.51 -0.50 15.13
CA TYR A 53 -3.18 -0.87 13.88
C TYR A 53 -2.28 -0.65 12.66
N PHE A 54 -1.50 0.44 12.66
CA PHE A 54 -0.51 0.69 11.62
C PHE A 54 0.58 -0.41 11.61
N LEU A 55 1.05 -0.79 12.81
CA LEU A 55 1.96 -1.93 12.97
C LEU A 55 1.33 -3.26 12.50
N ALA A 56 0.03 -3.47 12.75
CA ALA A 56 -0.68 -4.65 12.28
C ALA A 56 -0.76 -4.71 10.75
N LEU A 57 -0.97 -3.59 10.06
CA LEU A 57 -0.98 -3.52 8.59
C LEU A 57 0.39 -3.79 7.97
N ILE A 58 1.44 -3.23 8.57
CA ILE A 58 2.83 -3.56 8.17
C ILE A 58 3.06 -5.05 8.35
N GLY A 59 2.61 -5.62 9.48
CA GLY A 59 2.63 -7.06 9.72
C GLY A 59 1.93 -7.85 8.61
N ILE A 60 0.69 -7.48 8.27
CA ILE A 60 -0.09 -8.12 7.19
C ILE A 60 0.65 -8.05 5.85
N LYS A 61 1.25 -6.90 5.51
CA LYS A 61 2.05 -6.75 4.27
C LYS A 61 3.29 -7.64 4.27
N ILE A 62 3.99 -7.76 5.40
CA ILE A 62 5.14 -8.67 5.53
C ILE A 62 4.68 -10.13 5.36
N TYR A 63 3.57 -10.53 5.98
CA TYR A 63 2.99 -11.87 5.79
C TYR A 63 2.62 -12.11 4.33
N LEU A 64 2.07 -11.12 3.63
CA LEU A 64 1.74 -11.20 2.22
C LEU A 64 3.02 -11.35 1.36
N PHE A 65 4.09 -10.62 1.68
CA PHE A 65 5.41 -10.78 1.04
C PHE A 65 5.96 -12.19 1.19
N VAL A 66 5.98 -12.70 2.42
CA VAL A 66 6.48 -14.04 2.74
C VAL A 66 5.60 -15.11 2.09
N GLY A 67 4.28 -14.97 2.19
CA GLY A 67 3.30 -15.85 1.55
C GLY A 67 3.47 -15.88 0.04
N MET A 68 3.67 -14.72 -0.59
CA MET A 68 3.94 -14.61 -2.03
C MET A 68 5.25 -15.28 -2.44
N TYR A 69 6.31 -15.09 -1.67
CA TYR A 69 7.57 -15.77 -1.91
C TYR A 69 7.40 -17.31 -1.89
N TRP A 70 6.75 -17.85 -0.86
CA TRP A 70 6.48 -19.29 -0.75
C TRP A 70 5.52 -19.80 -1.82
N PHE A 71 4.48 -19.03 -2.15
CA PHE A 71 3.55 -19.35 -3.23
C PHE A 71 4.29 -19.49 -4.56
N LEU A 72 5.17 -18.56 -4.91
CA LEU A 72 5.98 -18.66 -6.13
C LEU A 72 6.97 -19.83 -6.09
N LYS A 73 7.45 -20.23 -4.92
CA LYS A 73 8.29 -21.42 -4.75
C LYS A 73 7.53 -22.72 -5.06
N LEU A 74 6.20 -22.74 -4.88
CA LEU A 74 5.37 -23.87 -5.33
C LEU A 74 5.43 -24.04 -6.85
N PHE A 75 5.52 -22.95 -7.62
CA PHE A 75 5.63 -23.05 -9.08
C PHE A 75 6.93 -23.73 -9.51
N ASP A 76 8.01 -23.57 -8.75
CA ASP A 76 9.25 -24.33 -8.98
C ASP A 76 9.05 -25.80 -8.66
N LYS A 77 8.41 -26.10 -7.51
CA LYS A 77 8.14 -27.48 -7.08
C LYS A 77 7.27 -28.25 -8.08
N PHE A 78 6.33 -27.58 -8.74
CA PHE A 78 5.45 -28.16 -9.76
C PHE A 78 6.01 -28.08 -11.19
N ASN A 79 7.28 -27.68 -11.39
CA ASN A 79 7.89 -27.51 -12.72
C ASN A 79 7.14 -26.55 -13.65
N VAL A 80 6.40 -25.58 -13.09
CA VAL A 80 5.62 -24.56 -13.80
C VAL A 80 6.19 -23.15 -13.59
N SER A 81 7.51 -23.05 -13.36
CA SER A 81 8.22 -21.80 -13.07
C SER A 81 8.03 -20.71 -14.14
N LYS A 82 7.75 -21.10 -15.39
CA LYS A 82 7.39 -20.18 -16.50
C LYS A 82 6.14 -19.33 -16.22
N PHE A 83 5.26 -19.77 -15.32
CA PHE A 83 3.99 -19.13 -14.99
C PHE A 83 4.01 -18.34 -13.68
N LYS A 84 5.17 -18.21 -13.02
CA LYS A 84 5.31 -17.42 -11.78
C LYS A 84 4.76 -15.99 -11.86
N TRP A 85 4.76 -15.41 -13.05
CA TRP A 85 4.22 -14.07 -13.27
C TRP A 85 2.72 -14.00 -12.95
N LEU A 86 1.96 -15.10 -13.11
CA LEU A 86 0.52 -15.16 -12.77
C LEU A 86 0.27 -14.91 -11.29
N GLY A 87 1.19 -15.30 -10.40
CA GLY A 87 1.09 -15.00 -8.98
C GLY A 87 1.37 -13.54 -8.67
N LEU A 88 2.33 -12.92 -9.36
CA LEU A 88 2.78 -11.55 -9.06
C LEU A 88 1.94 -10.46 -9.71
N VAL A 89 1.39 -10.69 -10.90
CA VAL A 89 0.54 -9.69 -11.60
C VAL A 89 -0.60 -9.17 -10.73
N PRO A 90 -1.49 -10.01 -10.15
CA PRO A 90 -2.62 -9.50 -9.38
C PRO A 90 -2.18 -8.68 -8.18
N VAL A 91 -1.14 -9.14 -7.47
CA VAL A 91 -0.60 -8.44 -6.30
C VAL A 91 0.02 -7.09 -6.70
N THR A 92 0.80 -7.07 -7.78
CA THR A 92 1.41 -5.84 -8.29
C THR A 92 0.35 -4.83 -8.70
N LEU A 93 -0.72 -5.27 -9.38
CA LEU A 93 -1.82 -4.40 -9.78
C LEU A 93 -2.56 -3.80 -8.57
N VAL A 94 -2.83 -4.61 -7.54
CA VAL A 94 -3.44 -4.12 -6.29
C VAL A 94 -2.55 -3.08 -5.62
N THR A 95 -1.24 -3.31 -5.53
CA THR A 95 -0.29 -2.34 -4.98
C THR A 95 -0.28 -1.04 -5.77
N LEU A 96 -0.23 -1.10 -7.11
CA LEU A 96 -0.25 0.10 -7.94
C LEU A 96 -1.57 0.87 -7.83
N GLY A 97 -2.70 0.16 -7.75
CA GLY A 97 -4.01 0.75 -7.55
C GLY A 97 -4.15 1.46 -6.20
N ALA A 98 -3.67 0.83 -5.12
CA ALA A 98 -3.62 1.44 -3.79
C ALA A 98 -2.76 2.71 -3.79
N ASN A 99 -1.54 2.62 -4.32
CA ASN A 99 -0.64 3.78 -4.41
C ASN A 99 -1.26 4.93 -5.21
N TYR A 100 -1.92 4.63 -6.33
CA TYR A 100 -2.62 5.65 -7.11
C TYR A 100 -3.70 6.33 -6.28
N TYR A 101 -4.51 5.55 -5.56
CA TYR A 101 -5.56 6.07 -4.69
C TYR A 101 -5.00 6.99 -3.60
N ASP A 102 -3.96 6.56 -2.88
CA ASP A 102 -3.33 7.35 -1.81
C ASP A 102 -2.77 8.67 -2.34
N THR A 103 -2.14 8.62 -3.51
CA THR A 103 -1.60 9.81 -4.19
C THR A 103 -2.71 10.82 -4.52
N VAL A 104 -3.83 10.35 -5.04
CA VAL A 104 -4.98 11.20 -5.38
C VAL A 104 -5.57 11.83 -4.13
N GLN A 105 -5.64 11.11 -3.01
CA GLN A 105 -6.11 11.66 -1.75
C GLN A 105 -5.22 12.79 -1.25
N ILE A 106 -3.90 12.57 -1.17
CA ILE A 106 -2.96 13.58 -0.69
C ILE A 106 -2.99 14.83 -1.59
N LEU A 107 -3.04 14.66 -2.90
CA LEU A 107 -3.13 15.79 -3.83
C LEU A 107 -4.42 16.60 -3.64
N ARG A 108 -5.55 15.95 -3.34
CA ARG A 108 -6.81 16.65 -3.02
C ARG A 108 -6.68 17.46 -1.74
N LEU A 109 -6.09 16.89 -0.71
CA LEU A 109 -5.90 17.55 0.58
C LEU A 109 -4.93 18.74 0.48
N TYR A 110 -3.85 18.58 -0.27
CA TYR A 110 -2.91 19.66 -0.57
C TYR A 110 -3.62 20.84 -1.26
N LYS A 111 -4.46 20.59 -2.27
CA LYS A 111 -5.21 21.64 -2.97
C LYS A 111 -6.22 22.36 -2.06
N VAL A 112 -6.88 21.63 -1.16
CA VAL A 112 -7.79 22.22 -0.16
C VAL A 112 -7.02 23.12 0.80
N PHE A 113 -5.85 22.66 1.27
CA PHE A 113 -4.99 23.44 2.14
C PHE A 113 -4.49 24.74 1.47
N GLU A 114 -3.99 24.66 0.23
CA GLU A 114 -3.60 25.86 -0.53
C GLU A 114 -4.78 26.83 -0.68
N ALA A 115 -5.96 26.35 -1.07
CA ALA A 115 -7.14 27.19 -1.22
C ALA A 115 -7.58 27.88 0.08
N PHE A 116 -7.38 27.24 1.24
CA PHE A 116 -7.64 27.84 2.55
C PHE A 116 -6.60 28.93 2.87
N VAL A 117 -5.31 28.65 2.67
CA VAL A 117 -4.22 29.62 2.93
C VAL A 117 -4.35 30.87 2.06
N TYR A 118 -4.74 30.74 0.79
CA TYR A 118 -4.90 31.87 -0.12
C TYR A 118 -6.19 32.68 0.07
N ASN A 119 -7.22 32.15 0.76
CA ASN A 119 -8.47 32.88 1.04
C ASN A 119 -8.46 33.68 2.36
N ILE A 120 -7.38 33.55 3.16
CA ILE A 120 -7.27 34.20 4.47
C ILE A 120 -6.25 35.37 4.43
N ASN A 121 -5.59 35.58 3.29
CA ASN A 121 -4.78 36.77 2.97
C ASN A 121 -5.51 37.67 1.97
#